data_AF-A0A800LSF2-F1
#
_entry.id   AF-A0A800LSF2-F1
#
_cell.length_a   1.000
_cell.length_b   1.000
_cell.length_c   1.000
_cell.angle_alpha   90.00
_cell.angle_beta   90.00
_cell.angle_gamma   90.00
#
_symmetry.space_group_name_H-M   'P 1'
#
loop_
_entity.id
_entity.type
_entity.pdbx_description
1 polymer ?
#
loop_
_entity_poly.entity_id
_entity_poly.type
_entity_poly.pdbx_seq_one_letter_code
_entity_poly.pdbx_strand_id
1 'polypeptide(L)'
;MELDRLSAEASTSQGGIDAFFTLKQGQNIEVGRNLQVQVELPMETNVAALPDLAIYGQNRVYRIVDQRLQAVSIDRVGAWTSPTGERLTLVRSAQLQSGDQVLSTQLPNAVSGLLVETR
;
A
#
# COMPACT_ATOMS: atom_id res chain seq x y z
N MET A 1 -13.82 -3.23 18.42
CA MET A 1 -12.66 -2.95 19.29
C MET A 1 -12.12 -1.60 18.90
N GLU A 2 -11.56 -0.85 19.84
CA GLU A 2 -10.96 0.46 19.59
C GLU A 2 -9.58 0.51 20.26
N LEU A 3 -8.62 1.22 19.64
CA LEU A 3 -7.28 1.39 20.20
C LEU A 3 -7.36 2.31 21.41
N ASP A 4 -6.92 1.82 22.56
CA ASP A 4 -6.92 2.57 23.83
C ASP A 4 -5.57 3.24 24.04
N ARG A 5 -4.47 2.48 23.90
CA ARG A 5 -3.12 2.98 24.18
C ARG A 5 -2.05 2.24 23.41
N LEU A 6 -0.99 2.98 23.07
CA LEU A 6 0.31 2.43 22.65
C LEU A 6 1.32 2.55 23.80
N SER A 7 2.11 1.51 24.05
CA SER A 7 3.22 1.57 25.00
C SER A 7 4.27 2.60 24.56
N ALA A 8 4.89 3.29 25.53
CA ALA A 8 5.89 4.32 25.28
C ALA A 8 7.30 3.77 24.98
N GLU A 9 7.55 2.50 25.33
CA GLU A 9 8.86 1.87 25.17
C GLU A 9 8.77 0.79 24.08
N ALA A 10 9.53 0.96 23.02
CA ALA A 10 9.83 -0.13 22.11
C ALA A 10 10.92 -0.98 22.78
N SER A 11 10.58 -2.20 23.21
CA SER A 11 11.60 -3.10 23.75
C SER A 11 12.64 -3.36 22.65
N THR A 12 13.88 -2.98 22.90
CA THR A 12 14.99 -3.12 21.94
C THR A 12 15.27 -4.58 21.56
N SER A 13 14.72 -5.54 22.29
CA SER A 13 14.79 -6.98 22.01
C SER A 13 13.62 -7.54 21.18
N GLN A 14 12.52 -6.80 21.02
CA GLN A 14 11.29 -7.27 20.37
C GLN A 14 10.88 -6.47 19.13
N GLY A 15 11.52 -5.34 18.83
CA GLY A 15 11.35 -4.62 17.56
C GLY A 15 9.95 -4.04 17.31
N GLY A 16 9.15 -3.87 18.36
CA GLY A 16 7.77 -3.40 18.26
C GLY A 16 7.29 -2.66 19.51
N ILE A 17 6.11 -2.04 19.38
CA ILE A 17 5.37 -1.40 20.47
C ILE A 17 4.11 -2.21 20.77
N ASP A 18 3.76 -2.33 22.04
CA ASP A 18 2.49 -2.96 22.42
C ASP A 18 1.32 -2.00 22.16
N ALA A 19 0.25 -2.54 21.59
CA ALA A 19 -1.02 -1.84 21.40
C ALA A 19 -2.11 -2.52 22.24
N PHE A 20 -2.77 -1.73 23.08
CA PHE A 20 -3.88 -2.18 23.93
C PHE A 20 -5.20 -1.73 23.31
N PHE A 21 -6.17 -2.65 23.25
CA PHE A 21 -7.47 -2.42 22.64
C PHE A 21 -8.59 -2.70 23.64
N THR A 22 -9.63 -1.86 23.62
CA THR A 22 -10.84 -2.08 24.39
C THR A 22 -11.85 -2.87 23.56
N LEU A 23 -12.45 -3.90 24.17
CA LEU A 23 -13.56 -4.65 23.57
C LEU A 23 -14.86 -3.85 23.70
N LYS A 24 -15.68 -3.86 22.63
CA LYS A 24 -17.03 -3.28 22.71
C LYS A 24 -17.89 -4.16 23.62
N GLN A 25 -18.85 -3.54 24.32
CA GLN A 25 -19.76 -4.30 25.20
C GLN A 25 -20.49 -5.41 24.44
N GLY A 26 -20.67 -6.57 25.09
CA GLY A 26 -21.36 -7.73 24.52
C GLY A 26 -20.48 -8.69 23.72
N GLN A 27 -19.17 -8.45 23.59
CA GLN A 27 -18.25 -9.45 23.04
C GLN A 27 -17.73 -10.39 24.14
N ASN A 28 -18.07 -11.68 24.03
CA ASN A 28 -17.52 -12.74 24.87
C ASN A 28 -16.25 -13.30 24.24
N ILE A 29 -15.11 -12.86 24.73
CA ILE A 29 -13.79 -13.37 24.34
C ILE A 29 -13.18 -14.08 25.55
N GLU A 30 -12.75 -15.32 25.36
CA GLU A 30 -12.09 -16.12 26.39
C GLU A 30 -10.67 -15.60 26.67
N VAL A 31 -10.32 -15.50 27.95
CA VAL A 31 -8.98 -15.12 28.39
C VAL A 31 -7.96 -16.18 27.94
N GLY A 32 -6.82 -15.73 27.41
CA GLY A 32 -5.75 -16.60 26.93
C GLY A 32 -5.89 -17.04 25.48
N ARG A 33 -6.96 -16.65 24.78
CA ARG A 33 -7.13 -16.94 23.35
C ARG A 33 -6.31 -15.98 22.49
N ASN A 34 -5.55 -16.53 21.54
CA ASN A 34 -4.90 -15.73 20.49
C ASN A 34 -5.94 -15.28 19.45
N LEU A 35 -5.91 -14.00 19.09
CA LEU A 35 -6.83 -13.40 18.12
C LEU A 35 -6.06 -12.73 16.99
N GLN A 36 -6.62 -12.79 15.78
CA GLN A 36 -6.19 -11.95 14.68
C GLN A 36 -6.92 -10.62 14.76
N VAL A 37 -6.17 -9.51 14.80
CA VAL A 37 -6.71 -8.16 14.80
C VAL A 37 -6.35 -7.50 13.47
N GLN A 38 -7.35 -6.92 12.81
CA GLN A 38 -7.14 -6.04 11.66
C GLN A 38 -7.40 -4.60 12.13
N VAL A 39 -6.42 -3.74 11.93
CA VAL A 39 -6.49 -2.32 12.31
C VAL A 39 -6.64 -1.51 11.04
N GLU A 40 -7.66 -0.65 11.01
CA GLU A 40 -7.84 0.31 9.94
C GLU A 40 -6.95 1.52 10.20
N LEU A 41 -6.10 1.85 9.21
CA LEU A 41 -5.28 3.05 9.25
C LEU A 41 -6.08 4.26 8.74
N PRO A 42 -5.72 5.48 9.15
CA PRO A 42 -6.31 6.69 8.59
C PRO A 42 -6.28 6.70 7.06
N MET A 43 -7.34 7.26 6.46
CA MET A 43 -7.43 7.34 5.01
C MET A 43 -6.37 8.30 4.46
N GLU A 44 -5.52 7.79 3.57
CA GLU A 44 -4.58 8.60 2.81
C GLU A 44 -5.25 9.20 1.57
N THR A 45 -4.96 10.47 1.28
CA THR A 45 -5.44 11.16 0.08
C THR A 45 -4.32 11.33 -0.93
N ASN A 46 -4.68 11.61 -2.19
CA ASN A 46 -3.70 11.82 -3.28
C ASN A 46 -2.71 10.66 -3.41
N VAL A 47 -3.24 9.44 -3.38
CA VAL A 47 -2.49 8.20 -3.58
C VAL A 47 -3.15 7.38 -4.68
N ALA A 48 -2.34 6.66 -5.44
CA ALA A 48 -2.79 5.64 -6.38
C ALA A 48 -2.56 4.25 -5.77
N ALA A 49 -3.55 3.37 -5.87
CA ALA A 49 -3.40 1.97 -5.52
C ALA A 49 -2.97 1.20 -6.78
N LEU A 50 -1.75 0.66 -6.77
CA LEU A 50 -1.19 -0.07 -7.91
C LEU A 50 -0.80 -1.49 -7.51
N PRO A 51 -0.89 -2.46 -8.42
CA PRO A 51 -0.29 -3.78 -8.19
C PRO A 51 1.21 -3.62 -7.92
N ASP A 52 1.77 -4.44 -7.04
CA ASP A 52 3.20 -4.32 -6.71
C ASP A 52 4.09 -4.58 -7.94
N LEU A 53 3.60 -5.38 -8.91
CA LEU A 53 4.23 -5.61 -10.21
C LEU A 53 4.35 -4.37 -11.09
N ALA A 54 3.55 -3.32 -10.86
CA ALA A 54 3.65 -2.05 -11.59
C ALA A 54 4.85 -1.20 -11.13
N ILE A 55 5.45 -1.54 -9.99
CA ILE A 55 6.55 -0.78 -9.39
C ILE A 55 7.89 -1.37 -9.83
N TYR A 56 8.71 -0.53 -10.45
CA TYR A 56 10.03 -0.87 -10.98
C TYR A 56 11.13 -0.38 -10.04
N GLY A 57 12.00 -1.30 -9.65
CA GLY A 57 13.05 -1.02 -8.67
C GLY A 57 12.46 -0.56 -7.34
N GLN A 58 13.01 0.51 -6.77
CA GLN A 58 12.60 0.96 -5.44
C GLN A 58 11.42 1.93 -5.46
N ASN A 59 11.33 2.81 -6.46
CA ASN A 59 10.51 4.02 -6.38
C ASN A 59 10.04 4.57 -7.74
N ARG A 60 9.77 3.71 -8.72
CA ARG A 60 9.37 4.16 -10.06
C ARG A 60 8.22 3.35 -10.63
N VAL A 61 7.38 4.01 -11.40
CA VAL A 61 6.36 3.39 -12.25
C VAL A 61 6.52 3.90 -13.68
N TYR A 62 5.90 3.22 -14.63
CA TYR A 62 5.83 3.70 -16.01
C TYR A 62 4.40 4.06 -16.36
N ARG A 63 4.16 5.35 -16.61
CA ARG A 63 2.92 5.83 -17.20
C ARG A 63 3.01 5.73 -18.73
N ILE A 64 1.88 5.52 -19.40
CA ILE A 64 1.80 5.42 -20.85
C ILE A 64 1.26 6.75 -21.38
N VAL A 65 2.04 7.40 -22.26
CA VAL A 65 1.66 8.64 -22.96
C VAL A 65 2.03 8.46 -24.42
N ASP A 66 1.10 8.71 -25.34
CA ASP A 66 1.32 8.57 -26.78
C ASP A 66 1.95 7.21 -27.15
N GLN A 67 1.45 6.13 -26.55
CA GLN A 67 1.94 4.75 -26.73
C GLN A 67 3.40 4.55 -26.33
N ARG A 68 3.93 5.41 -25.45
CA ARG A 68 5.30 5.31 -24.94
C ARG A 68 5.35 5.32 -23.43
N LEU A 69 6.27 4.54 -22.88
CA LEU A 69 6.54 4.54 -21.46
C LEU A 69 7.21 5.85 -21.04
N GLN A 70 6.70 6.46 -19.99
CA GLN A 70 7.30 7.59 -19.30
C GLN A 70 7.57 7.19 -17.86
N ALA A 71 8.85 7.22 -17.47
CA ALA A 71 9.24 6.95 -16.09
C ALA A 71 8.71 8.06 -15.16
N VAL A 72 8.02 7.65 -14.10
CA VAL A 72 7.52 8.54 -13.04
C VAL A 72 8.10 8.07 -11.71
N SER A 73 8.70 9.00 -10.97
CA SER A 73 9.16 8.72 -9.61
C SER A 73 7.98 8.76 -8.64
N ILE A 74 7.98 7.84 -7.68
CA ILE A 74 6.90 7.67 -6.71
C ILE A 74 7.46 7.52 -5.29
N ASP A 75 6.67 7.90 -4.30
CA ASP A 75 6.86 7.53 -2.91
C ASP A 75 5.90 6.40 -2.54
N ARG A 76 6.39 5.36 -1.87
CA ARG A 76 5.54 4.30 -1.31
C ARG A 76 4.95 4.81 0.00
N VAL A 77 3.62 4.92 0.05
CA VAL A 77 2.89 5.42 1.23
C VAL A 77 2.44 4.29 2.13
N GLY A 78 2.04 3.15 1.54
CA GLY A 78 1.58 2.00 2.33
C GLY A 78 1.08 0.86 1.45
N ALA A 79 0.31 -0.02 2.06
CA ALA A 79 -0.38 -1.11 1.37
C ALA A 79 -1.88 -1.01 1.63
N TRP A 80 -2.66 -1.45 0.67
CA TRP A 80 -4.11 -1.52 0.77
C TRP A 80 -4.60 -2.84 0.19
N THR A 81 -5.50 -3.51 0.92
CA THR A 81 -6.15 -4.72 0.42
C THR A 81 -7.53 -4.32 -0.09
N SER A 82 -7.81 -4.63 -1.35
CA SER A 82 -9.11 -4.33 -1.96
C SER A 82 -10.22 -5.16 -1.32
N PRO A 83 -11.50 -4.77 -1.49
CA PRO A 83 -12.63 -5.59 -1.07
C PRO A 83 -12.67 -6.99 -1.68
N THR A 84 -11.97 -7.21 -2.81
CA THR A 84 -11.85 -8.52 -3.47
C THR A 84 -10.66 -9.34 -2.95
N GLY A 85 -9.88 -8.82 -1.99
CA GLY A 85 -8.73 -9.48 -1.39
C GLY A 85 -7.40 -9.24 -2.13
N GLU A 86 -7.39 -8.41 -3.17
CA GLU A 86 -6.16 -8.07 -3.91
C GLU A 86 -5.29 -7.14 -3.09
N ARG A 87 -4.00 -7.47 -2.94
CA ARG A 87 -3.03 -6.63 -2.23
C ARG A 87 -2.39 -5.64 -3.21
N LEU A 88 -2.63 -4.35 -2.95
CA LEU A 88 -2.09 -3.25 -3.73
C LEU A 88 -1.12 -2.42 -2.89
N THR A 89 -0.20 -1.74 -3.56
CA THR A 89 0.71 -0.77 -2.97
C THR A 89 0.15 0.63 -3.20
N LEU A 90 0.02 1.41 -2.13
CA LEU A 90 -0.36 2.83 -2.20
C LEU A 90 0.88 3.66 -2.50
N VAL A 91 0.82 4.44 -3.57
CA VAL A 91 1.93 5.28 -4.02
C VAL A 91 1.49 6.73 -4.21
N ARG A 92 2.41 7.66 -4.05
CA ARG A 92 2.19 9.10 -4.26
C ARG A 92 3.21 9.65 -5.24
N SER A 93 2.77 10.54 -6.13
CA SER A 93 3.65 11.32 -6.98
C SER A 93 2.94 12.57 -7.47
N ALA A 94 3.66 13.70 -7.56
CA ALA A 94 3.14 14.93 -8.15
C ALA A 94 2.96 14.82 -9.68
N GLN A 95 3.59 13.83 -10.32
CA GLN A 95 3.56 13.60 -11.77
C GLN A 95 2.51 12.58 -12.20
N LEU A 96 1.84 11.93 -11.24
CA LEU A 96 0.80 10.94 -11.49
C LEU A 96 -0.57 11.56 -11.20
N GLN A 97 -1.49 11.48 -12.16
CA GLN A 97 -2.82 12.06 -12.07
C GLN A 97 -3.90 11.00 -12.29
N SER A 98 -5.12 11.30 -11.84
CA SER A 98 -6.27 10.44 -12.11
C SER A 98 -6.50 10.35 -13.62
N GLY A 99 -6.71 9.13 -14.14
CA GLY A 99 -6.84 8.87 -15.56
C GLY A 99 -5.54 8.49 -16.27
N ASP A 100 -4.37 8.65 -15.63
CA ASP A 100 -3.11 8.16 -16.18
C ASP A 100 -3.16 6.63 -16.33
N GLN A 101 -2.75 6.14 -17.50
CA GLN A 101 -2.54 4.72 -17.73
C GLN A 101 -1.16 4.33 -17.21
N VAL A 102 -1.11 3.34 -16.31
CA VAL A 102 0.13 2.83 -15.75
C VAL A 102 0.32 1.38 -16.18
N LEU A 103 1.55 1.05 -16.56
CA LEU A 103 1.93 -0.32 -16.88
C LEU A 103 1.84 -1.18 -15.62
N SER A 104 0.90 -2.12 -15.59
CA SER A 104 0.61 -2.98 -14.42
C SER A 104 1.41 -4.27 -14.38
N THR A 105 2.19 -4.57 -15.42
CA THR A 105 2.97 -5.79 -15.58
C THR A 105 4.47 -5.50 -15.62
N GLN A 106 5.27 -6.55 -15.44
CA GLN A 106 6.72 -6.50 -15.61
C GLN A 106 7.07 -6.68 -17.09
N LEU A 107 7.69 -5.66 -17.67
CA LEU A 107 8.23 -5.69 -19.02
C LEU A 107 9.77 -5.74 -18.93
N PRO A 108 10.42 -6.78 -19.49
CA PRO A 108 11.88 -6.83 -19.53
C PRO A 108 12.45 -5.58 -20.20
N ASN A 109 13.51 -5.02 -19.60
CA ASN A 109 14.19 -3.82 -20.11
C ASN A 109 13.24 -2.61 -20.31
N ALA A 110 12.21 -2.46 -19.47
CA ALA A 110 11.37 -1.27 -19.47
C ALA A 110 12.23 -0.01 -19.26
N VAL A 111 12.16 0.90 -20.24
CA VAL A 111 12.87 2.17 -20.25
C VAL A 111 11.94 3.27 -20.75
N SER A 112 12.22 4.51 -20.36
CA SER A 112 11.47 5.66 -20.85
C SER A 112 11.63 5.77 -22.38
N GLY A 113 10.54 6.11 -23.08
CA GLY A 113 10.46 6.24 -24.53
C GLY A 113 10.15 4.93 -25.26
N LEU A 114 10.17 3.78 -24.57
CA LEU A 114 9.84 2.48 -25.16
C LEU A 114 8.40 2.48 -25.68
N LEU A 115 8.22 2.07 -26.94
CA LEU A 115 6.91 1.96 -27.58
C LEU A 115 6.16 0.75 -27.02
N VAL A 116 4.88 0.93 -26.69
CA VAL A 116 4.00 -0.10 -26.13
C VAL A 116 2.61 0.00 -26.74
N GLU A 117 1.92 -1.13 -26.84
CA GLU A 117 0.52 -1.19 -27.22
C GLU A 117 -0.34 -1.40 -25.98
N THR A 118 -1.41 -0.61 -25.84
CA THR A 118 -2.44 -0.80 -24.81
C THR A 118 -3.47 -1.78 -25.37
N ARG A 119 -3.60 -2.96 -24.75
CA ARG A 119 -4.71 -3.89 -25.04
C ARG A 119 -5.84 -3.72 -24.04
#